data_AF-A0A3D2NJM6-F1
#
_entry.id   AF-A0A3D2NJM6-F1
#
_cell.length_a   1.000
_cell.length_b   1.000
_cell.length_c   1.000
_cell.angle_alpha   90.00
_cell.angle_beta   90.00
_cell.angle_gamma   90.00
#
_symmetry.space_group_name_H-M   'P 1'
#
loop_
_entity.id
_entity.type
_entity.pdbx_description
1 polymer ?
#
loop_
_entity_poly.entity_id
_entity_poly.type
_entity_poly.pdbx_seq_one_letter_code
_entity_poly.pdbx_strand_id
1 'polypeptide(L)'
;MARHFRREEEVLFPALLDAGGPGGPVQVMQMEHAQMNDLIEQLAVSVANKNSKNYGGIAETLLIVMQQHNLKEEQILYPIADRILADQQEALFTRMQAV
;
A
#
# COMPACT_ATOMS: atom_id res chain seq x y z
N MET A 1 2.34 6.17 6.03
CA MET A 1 2.20 5.70 4.65
C MET A 1 3.49 5.11 4.09
N ALA A 2 4.56 5.87 3.90
CA ALA A 2 5.81 5.33 3.32
C ALA A 2 6.34 4.04 3.98
N ARG A 3 6.33 3.96 5.32
CA ARG A 3 6.74 2.74 6.04
C ARG A 3 5.81 1.54 5.82
N HIS A 4 4.51 1.78 5.65
CA HIS A 4 3.53 0.73 5.31
C HIS A 4 3.88 0.14 3.95
N PHE A 5 3.99 0.99 2.92
CA PHE A 5 4.36 0.56 1.57
C PHE A 5 5.68 -0.18 1.51
N ARG A 6 6.73 0.28 2.21
CA ARG A 6 8.01 -0.44 2.22
C ARG A 6 7.90 -1.84 2.81
N ARG A 7 7.14 -2.03 3.91
CA ARG A 7 6.92 -3.36 4.49
C ARG A 7 6.28 -4.31 3.50
N GLU A 8 5.37 -3.79 2.69
CA GLU A 8 4.70 -4.60 1.69
C GLU A 8 5.57 -4.83 0.45
N GLU A 9 6.11 -3.78 -0.14
CA GLU A 9 6.90 -3.84 -1.38
C GLU A 9 8.27 -4.53 -1.21
N GLU A 10 8.92 -4.38 -0.06
CA GLU A 10 10.25 -4.95 0.19
C GLU A 10 10.17 -6.33 0.87
N VAL A 11 9.05 -6.67 1.51
CA VAL A 11 8.92 -7.92 2.29
C VAL A 11 7.71 -8.75 1.88
N LEU A 12 6.49 -8.24 2.00
CA LEU A 12 5.27 -9.04 1.78
C LEU A 12 5.12 -9.49 0.32
N PHE A 13 5.17 -8.56 -0.62
CA PHE A 13 4.93 -8.81 -2.04
C PHE A 13 5.98 -9.75 -2.64
N PRO A 14 7.30 -9.55 -2.42
CA PRO A 14 8.29 -10.51 -2.91
C PRO A 14 8.07 -11.90 -2.31
N ALA A 15 7.85 -12.00 -1.00
CA ALA A 15 7.62 -13.30 -0.36
C ALA A 15 6.39 -14.02 -0.92
N LEU A 16 5.31 -13.28 -1.17
CA LEU A 16 4.07 -13.83 -1.73
C LEU A 16 4.29 -14.33 -3.16
N LEU A 17 5.00 -13.57 -3.99
CA LEU A 17 5.30 -13.95 -5.38
C LEU A 17 6.25 -15.15 -5.44
N ASP A 18 7.30 -15.16 -4.62
CA ASP A 18 8.28 -16.25 -4.56
C ASP A 18 7.63 -17.57 -4.12
N ALA A 19 6.60 -17.50 -3.26
CA ALA A 19 5.80 -18.64 -2.85
C ALA A 19 4.74 -19.07 -3.89
N GLY A 20 4.73 -18.46 -5.09
CA GLY A 20 3.79 -18.78 -6.16
C GLY A 20 2.41 -18.14 -6.02
N GLY A 21 2.30 -17.08 -5.22
CA GLY A 21 1.08 -16.30 -5.07
C GLY A 21 0.68 -15.54 -6.34
N PRO A 22 -0.59 -15.09 -6.44
CA PRO A 22 -1.08 -14.41 -7.62
C PRO A 22 -0.48 -13.01 -7.77
N GLY A 23 0.11 -12.73 -8.94
CA GLY A 23 0.70 -11.41 -9.22
C GLY A 23 -0.31 -10.27 -9.42
N GLY A 24 -1.55 -10.59 -9.79
CA GLY A 24 -2.60 -9.59 -10.05
C GLY A 24 -2.88 -8.68 -8.84
N PRO A 25 -3.25 -9.23 -7.67
CA PRO A 25 -3.45 -8.42 -6.45
C PRO A 25 -2.24 -7.56 -6.08
N VAL A 26 -1.02 -8.12 -6.16
CA VAL A 26 0.22 -7.40 -5.86
C VAL A 26 0.39 -6.20 -6.80
N GLN A 27 0.19 -6.39 -8.10
CA GLN A 27 0.32 -5.32 -9.07
C GLN A 27 -0.69 -4.19 -8.83
N VAL A 28 -1.92 -4.52 -8.45
CA VAL A 28 -2.94 -3.51 -8.09
C VAL A 28 -2.50 -2.70 -6.87
N MET A 29 -1.96 -3.34 -5.83
CA MET A 29 -1.49 -2.63 -4.63
C MET A 29 -0.33 -1.68 -4.97
N GLN A 30 0.65 -2.13 -5.75
CA GLN A 30 1.77 -1.28 -6.19
C GLN A 30 1.29 -0.07 -7.00
N MET A 31 0.31 -0.25 -7.90
CA MET A 31 -0.28 0.85 -8.66
C MET A 31 -0.98 1.86 -7.74
N GLU A 32 -1.71 1.39 -6.72
CA GLU A 32 -2.38 2.26 -5.75
C GLU A 32 -1.40 2.98 -4.83
N HIS A 33 -0.29 2.34 -4.43
CA HIS A 33 0.79 3.00 -3.69
C HIS A 33 1.39 4.17 -4.49
N ALA A 34 1.69 3.95 -5.77
CA ALA A 34 2.17 5.00 -6.66
C ALA A 34 1.14 6.14 -6.78
N GLN A 35 -0.13 5.82 -6.99
CA GLN A 35 -1.21 6.82 -7.05
C GLN A 35 -1.32 7.63 -5.75
N MET A 36 -1.23 6.97 -4.58
CA MET A 36 -1.28 7.65 -3.30
C MET A 36 -0.06 8.57 -3.09
N ASN A 37 1.13 8.16 -3.50
CA ASN A 37 2.32 9.01 -3.46
C ASN A 37 2.17 10.25 -4.34
N ASP A 38 1.66 10.10 -5.57
CA ASP A 38 1.40 11.22 -6.48
C ASP A 38 0.39 12.23 -5.87
N LEU A 39 -0.66 11.73 -5.21
CA LEU A 39 -1.64 12.58 -4.53
C LEU A 39 -1.00 13.33 -3.34
N ILE A 40 -0.12 12.67 -2.58
CA ILE A 40 0.61 13.31 -1.47
C ILE A 40 1.53 14.43 -1.98
N GLU A 41 2.22 14.22 -3.10
CA GLU A 41 3.04 15.26 -3.74
C GLU A 41 2.19 16.46 -4.19
N GLN A 42 1.02 16.20 -4.79
CA GLN A 42 0.09 17.25 -5.19
C GLN A 42 -0.49 18.04 -3.99
N LEU A 43 -0.70 17.37 -2.85
CA LEU A 43 -1.06 18.05 -1.60
C LEU A 43 0.06 18.99 -1.14
N ALA A 44 1.31 18.56 -1.18
CA ALA A 44 2.46 19.38 -0.83
C ALA A 44 2.57 20.62 -1.72
N VAL A 45 2.37 20.47 -3.03
CA VAL A 45 2.31 21.60 -3.99
C VAL A 45 1.17 22.57 -3.66
N SER A 46 -0.01 22.04 -3.29
CA SER A 46 -1.16 22.88 -2.92
C SER A 46 -0.91 23.68 -1.63
N VAL A 47 -0.20 23.08 -0.65
CA VAL A 47 0.25 23.76 0.56
C VAL A 47 1.23 24.88 0.23
N ALA A 48 2.25 24.60 -0.59
CA ALA A 48 3.24 25.60 -1.00
C ALA A 48 2.59 26.81 -1.69
N ASN A 49 1.56 26.57 -2.50
CA ASN A 49 0.81 27.60 -3.21
C ASN A 49 -0.33 28.23 -2.39
N LYS A 50 -0.53 27.82 -1.12
CA LYS A 50 -1.64 28.23 -0.25
C LYS A 50 -3.03 28.06 -0.89
N ASN A 51 -3.18 27.05 -1.74
CA ASN A 51 -4.43 26.77 -2.47
C ASN A 51 -5.31 25.77 -1.70
N SER A 52 -6.09 26.28 -0.74
CA SER A 52 -6.94 25.45 0.12
C SER A 52 -8.03 24.69 -0.64
N LYS A 53 -8.58 25.27 -1.72
CA LYS A 53 -9.61 24.62 -2.53
C LYS A 53 -9.07 23.37 -3.23
N ASN A 54 -7.90 23.48 -3.86
CA ASN A 54 -7.26 22.34 -4.53
C ASN A 54 -6.82 21.28 -3.52
N TYR A 55 -6.25 21.71 -2.40
CA TYR A 55 -5.88 20.81 -1.31
C TYR A 55 -7.08 19.97 -0.85
N GLY A 56 -8.24 20.59 -0.62
CA GLY A 56 -9.44 19.88 -0.20
C GLY A 56 -9.87 18.78 -1.16
N GLY A 57 -9.90 19.06 -2.47
CA GLY A 57 -10.29 18.06 -3.48
C GLY A 57 -9.30 16.90 -3.60
N ILE A 58 -7.99 17.18 -3.51
CA ILE A 58 -6.96 16.13 -3.54
C ILE A 58 -7.03 15.29 -2.26
N ALA A 59 -7.27 15.92 -1.10
CA ALA A 59 -7.36 15.22 0.18
C ALA A 59 -8.57 14.27 0.23
N GLU A 60 -9.71 14.69 -0.30
CA GLU A 60 -10.89 13.82 -0.45
C GLU A 60 -10.60 12.64 -1.38
N THR A 61 -9.94 12.89 -2.52
CA THR A 61 -9.52 11.83 -3.45
C THR A 61 -8.59 10.83 -2.76
N LEU A 62 -7.58 11.31 -2.04
CA LEU A 62 -6.64 10.46 -1.30
C LEU A 62 -7.36 9.62 -0.24
N LEU A 63 -8.32 10.20 0.50
CA LEU A 63 -9.11 9.49 1.49
C LEU A 63 -9.88 8.31 0.87
N ILE A 64 -10.54 8.55 -0.27
CA ILE A 64 -11.32 7.50 -0.96
C ILE A 64 -10.39 6.39 -1.46
N VAL A 65 -9.25 6.74 -2.06
CA VAL A 65 -8.27 5.74 -2.55
C VAL A 65 -7.73 4.92 -1.38
N MET A 66 -7.34 5.55 -0.27
CA MET A 66 -6.87 4.84 0.93
C MET A 66 -7.92 3.86 1.48
N GLN A 67 -9.20 4.25 1.52
CA GLN A 67 -10.27 3.37 1.99
C GLN A 67 -10.46 2.17 1.06
N GLN A 68 -10.45 2.39 -0.26
CA GLN A 68 -10.57 1.32 -1.24
C GLN A 68 -9.37 0.36 -1.21
N HIS A 69 -8.18 0.92 -1.06
CA HIS A 69 -6.94 0.18 -0.92
C HIS A 69 -6.97 -0.73 0.30
N ASN A 70 -7.29 -0.18 1.48
CA ASN A 70 -7.39 -0.94 2.72
C ASN A 70 -8.43 -2.07 2.63
N LEU A 71 -9.56 -1.86 1.94
CA LEU A 71 -10.54 -2.92 1.73
C LEU A 71 -9.97 -4.07 0.89
N LYS A 72 -9.15 -3.78 -0.12
CA LYS A 72 -8.51 -4.81 -0.95
C LYS A 72 -7.43 -5.55 -0.17
N GLU A 73 -6.65 -4.86 0.64
CA GLU A 73 -5.68 -5.49 1.53
C GLU A 73 -6.37 -6.49 2.46
N GLU A 74 -7.34 -6.02 3.24
CA GLU A 74 -8.05 -6.81 4.26
C GLU A 74 -8.88 -7.97 3.67
N GLN A 75 -9.55 -7.74 2.53
CA GLN A 75 -10.50 -8.72 1.99
C GLN A 75 -9.89 -9.63 0.92
N ILE A 76 -8.77 -9.26 0.31
CA ILE A 76 -8.19 -9.99 -0.82
C ILE A 76 -6.73 -10.36 -0.54
N LEU A 77 -5.86 -9.37 -0.34
CA LEU A 77 -4.42 -9.63 -0.28
C LEU A 77 -4.03 -10.42 0.97
N TYR A 78 -4.43 -9.98 2.16
CA TYR A 78 -4.03 -10.59 3.42
C TYR A 78 -4.59 -12.02 3.58
N PRO A 79 -5.85 -12.34 3.20
CA PRO A 79 -6.32 -13.72 3.19
C PRO A 79 -5.51 -14.66 2.26
N ILE A 80 -5.03 -14.15 1.13
CA ILE A 80 -4.15 -14.91 0.23
C ILE A 80 -2.78 -15.11 0.88
N ALA A 81 -2.21 -14.05 1.46
CA ALA A 81 -0.92 -14.09 2.13
C ALA A 81 -0.93 -15.04 3.33
N ASP A 82 -1.94 -14.97 4.20
CA ASP A 82 -2.08 -15.84 5.36
C ASP A 82 -2.14 -17.32 4.95
N ARG A 83 -2.81 -17.63 3.84
CA ARG A 83 -2.89 -19.01 3.33
C ARG A 83 -1.57 -19.50 2.74
N ILE A 84 -0.89 -18.68 1.95
CA ILE A 84 0.31 -19.08 1.20
C ILE A 84 1.56 -19.02 2.07
N LEU A 85 1.63 -18.08 3.01
CA LEU A 85 2.80 -17.76 3.82
C LEU A 85 2.65 -18.20 5.28
N ALA A 86 1.68 -19.07 5.60
CA ALA A 86 1.37 -19.54 6.96
C ALA A 86 2.63 -19.97 7.74
N ASP A 87 3.51 -20.75 7.10
CA ASP A 87 4.73 -21.29 7.72
C ASP A 87 5.88 -20.26 7.85
N GLN A 88 5.73 -19.07 7.27
CA GLN A 88 6.76 -18.02 7.24
C GLN A 88 6.41 -16.80 8.09
N GLN A 89 5.26 -16.82 8.78
CA GLN A 89 4.66 -15.66 9.43
C GLN A 89 5.62 -14.94 10.40
N GLU A 90 6.26 -15.67 11.32
CA GLU A 90 7.18 -15.08 12.32
C GLU A 90 8.41 -14.44 11.69
N ALA A 91 9.00 -15.10 10.68
CA ALA A 91 10.14 -14.58 9.94
C ALA A 91 9.77 -13.32 9.14
N LEU A 92 8.59 -13.30 8.50
CA LEU A 92 8.09 -12.16 7.76
C LEU A 92 7.83 -10.96 8.66
N PHE A 93 7.19 -11.16 9.81
CA PHE A 93 6.96 -10.07 10.77
C PHE A 93 8.28 -9.47 11.27
N THR A 94 9.27 -10.31 11.56
CA THR A 94 10.60 -9.84 11.98
C THR A 94 11.24 -8.96 10.90
N ARG A 95 11.20 -9.41 9.63
CA ARG A 95 11.71 -8.65 8.49
C ARG A 95 10.96 -7.33 8.31
N MET A 96 9.63 -7.32 8.39
CA MET A 96 8.81 -6.10 8.28
C MET A 96 9.07 -5.10 9.41
N GLN A 97 9.43 -5.56 10.61
CA GLN A 97 9.78 -4.66 11.70
C GLN A 97 11.11 -3.95 11.49
N ALA A 98 12.03 -4.58 10.76
CA ALA A 98 13.35 -4.03 10.43
C ALA A 98 13.34 -2.97 9.31
N VAL A 99 12.17 -2.74 8.68
CA VAL A 99 11.91 -1.73 7.62
C VAL A 99 11.25 -0.47 8.19
#